data_AF-A3QB34-F1
#
_entry.id   AF-A3QB34-F1
#
_cell.length_a   1.000
_cell.length_b   1.000
_cell.length_c   1.000
_cell.angle_alpha   90.00
_cell.angle_beta   90.00
_cell.angle_gamma   90.00
#
_symmetry.space_group_name_H-M   'P 1'
#
loop_
_entity.id
_entity.type
_entity.pdbx_description
1 polymer ?
#
loop_
_entity_poly.entity_id
_entity_poly.type
_entity_poly.pdbx_seq_one_letter_code
_entity_poly.pdbx_strand_id
1 'polypeptide(L)'
;MKQTNQCCYHEDEGFSCTEPAEASGLCYWHDPKIIKDKPEDIARLEAFARNGGMLRGISLKRANLPGIDLVRHHQKTGFDMSHAELYRANLQGAHMFNLNLQHASLMKADLREANVHCANLVGTNLLGIKWNGAKIENINTGKLLRQERLANEAERVGENEIALDYFEQAEEIYRDLRKAAEREGLFAMGGDYLRKELTMRRHQMPKYSYSRILSKMIDIFCGYGEAPTRVIGFSMGLIFVCALLYLFTGLNYDGNIHVFNWQNDLTTNLALFFNCIYYSVVTFTTLGYGDFTPIGYSRAIAAVEAFTGSFTIALFVVVFVKKMTR
;
A
#
# COMPACT_ATOMS: atom_id res chain seq x y z
N MET A 1 -8.97 22.69 50.72
CA MET A 1 -9.03 22.51 49.25
C MET A 1 -8.50 21.12 48.94
N LYS A 2 -9.36 20.14 48.63
CA LYS A 2 -8.90 18.82 48.18
C LYS A 2 -8.28 19.02 46.80
N GLN A 3 -6.97 18.82 46.67
CA GLN A 3 -6.36 18.59 45.35
C GLN A 3 -7.09 17.37 44.77
N THR A 4 -7.99 17.60 43.82
CA THR A 4 -8.49 16.54 42.97
C THR A 4 -7.30 16.06 42.16
N ASN A 5 -6.69 14.94 42.56
CA ASN A 5 -5.65 14.30 41.78
C ASN A 5 -6.25 14.01 40.39
N GLN A 6 -5.85 14.79 39.39
CA GLN A 6 -6.25 14.60 38.00
C GLN A 6 -5.32 13.59 37.34
N CYS A 7 -5.83 12.86 36.36
CA CYS A 7 -5.07 11.89 35.58
C CYS A 7 -3.80 12.54 35.00
N CYS A 8 -2.64 11.95 35.29
CA CYS A 8 -1.35 12.42 34.80
C CYS A 8 -1.09 12.06 33.32
N TYR A 9 -2.06 11.49 32.59
CA TYR A 9 -1.90 11.24 31.16
C TYR A 9 -1.87 12.58 30.41
N HIS A 10 -0.70 12.90 29.86
CA HIS A 10 -0.43 14.05 29.03
C HIS A 10 0.27 13.58 27.75
N GLU A 11 -0.07 14.22 26.65
CA GLU A 11 0.56 13.98 25.37
C GLU A 11 1.22 15.26 24.85
N ASP A 12 2.28 15.09 24.07
CA ASP A 12 3.12 16.19 23.56
C ASP A 12 2.34 17.25 22.76
N GLU A 13 1.15 16.90 22.23
CA GLU A 13 0.25 17.80 21.48
C GLU A 13 -0.73 18.60 22.36
N GLY A 14 -0.54 18.63 23.68
CA GLY A 14 -1.34 19.46 24.60
C GLY A 14 -2.68 18.84 25.02
N PHE A 15 -2.87 17.54 24.80
CA PHE A 15 -4.02 16.81 25.32
C PHE A 15 -3.73 16.26 26.72
N SER A 16 -4.59 16.59 27.68
CA SER A 16 -4.50 16.12 29.06
C SER A 16 -5.83 15.53 29.52
N CYS A 17 -5.79 14.36 30.15
CA CYS A 17 -6.96 13.72 30.70
C CYS A 17 -7.44 14.46 31.98
N THR A 18 -8.72 14.84 32.03
CA THR A 18 -9.31 15.59 33.17
C THR A 18 -9.99 14.68 34.20
N GLU A 19 -10.02 13.38 33.96
CA GLU A 19 -10.62 12.40 34.85
C GLU A 19 -9.88 12.30 36.20
N PRO A 20 -10.58 11.90 37.28
CA PRO A 20 -9.94 11.68 38.57
C PRO A 20 -8.92 10.54 38.44
N ALA A 21 -7.72 10.78 38.97
CA ALA A 21 -6.67 9.78 39.08
C ALA A 21 -6.97 8.79 40.19
N GLU A 22 -6.62 7.54 39.96
CA GLU A 22 -6.56 6.49 40.97
C GLU A 22 -5.19 6.51 41.69
N ALA A 23 -4.92 5.50 42.51
CA ALA A 23 -3.68 5.39 43.28
C ALA A 23 -2.40 5.38 42.42
N SER A 24 -2.51 5.05 41.12
CA SER A 24 -1.42 5.07 40.15
C SER A 24 -1.10 6.44 39.58
N GLY A 25 -1.92 7.46 39.85
CA GLY A 25 -1.83 8.78 39.22
C GLY A 25 -2.51 8.83 37.84
N LEU A 26 -3.03 7.71 37.32
CA LEU A 26 -3.79 7.64 36.07
C LEU A 26 -5.26 7.35 36.38
N CYS A 27 -6.17 7.74 35.48
CA CYS A 27 -7.56 7.30 35.59
C CYS A 27 -7.68 5.83 35.14
N TYR A 28 -8.81 5.21 35.47
CA TYR A 28 -9.13 3.82 35.12
C TYR A 28 -8.76 3.46 33.67
N TRP A 29 -9.12 4.32 32.72
CA TRP A 29 -8.97 4.09 31.29
C TRP A 29 -7.53 4.22 30.79
N HIS A 30 -6.74 5.14 31.36
CA HIS A 30 -5.35 5.37 30.97
C HIS A 30 -4.35 4.50 31.73
N ASP A 31 -4.74 3.87 32.83
CA ASP A 31 -3.82 3.02 33.61
C ASP A 31 -3.53 1.68 32.92
N PRO A 32 -2.28 1.41 32.47
CA PRO A 32 -1.93 0.15 31.82
C PRO A 32 -1.84 -1.05 32.77
N LYS A 33 -1.81 -0.84 34.09
CA LYS A 33 -1.77 -1.92 35.09
C LYS A 33 -3.14 -2.57 35.28
N ILE A 34 -4.20 -1.84 34.96
CA ILE A 34 -5.57 -2.32 35.07
C ILE A 34 -5.96 -2.96 33.73
N ILE A 35 -6.28 -4.25 33.76
CA ILE A 35 -6.89 -4.97 32.64
C ILE A 35 -8.40 -4.73 32.67
N LYS A 36 -8.99 -4.37 31.53
CA LYS A 36 -10.41 -4.00 31.42
C LYS A 36 -11.20 -5.20 30.91
N ASP A 37 -11.41 -6.17 31.78
CA ASP A 37 -12.08 -7.45 31.49
C ASP A 37 -13.42 -7.62 32.22
N LYS A 38 -13.87 -6.60 32.96
CA LYS A 38 -15.12 -6.68 33.71
C LYS A 38 -16.31 -6.59 32.76
N PRO A 39 -17.43 -7.30 33.04
CA PRO A 39 -18.64 -7.24 32.21
C PRO A 39 -19.19 -5.81 32.02
N GLU A 40 -19.00 -4.96 33.03
CA GLU A 40 -19.44 -3.56 33.01
C GLU A 40 -18.54 -2.64 32.17
N ASP A 41 -17.31 -3.06 31.83
CA ASP A 41 -16.33 -2.20 31.16
C ASP A 41 -16.78 -1.81 29.75
N ILE A 42 -17.56 -2.65 29.07
CA ILE A 42 -18.19 -2.31 27.78
C ILE A 42 -19.10 -1.10 27.95
N ALA A 43 -20.12 -1.21 28.81
CA ALA A 43 -21.09 -0.13 29.03
C ALA A 43 -20.43 1.14 29.60
N ARG A 44 -19.43 0.99 30.47
CA ARG A 44 -18.67 2.11 31.04
C ARG A 44 -17.83 2.81 29.97
N LEU A 45 -17.20 2.07 29.06
CA LEU A 45 -16.38 2.65 27.99
C LEU A 45 -17.26 3.36 26.94
N GLU A 46 -18.40 2.77 26.58
CA GLU A 46 -19.38 3.41 25.69
C GLU A 46 -19.95 4.70 26.29
N ALA A 47 -20.26 4.70 27.59
CA ALA A 47 -20.71 5.91 28.29
C ALA A 47 -19.59 6.95 28.37
N PHE A 48 -18.36 6.52 28.67
CA PHE A 48 -17.18 7.39 28.70
C PHE A 48 -16.94 8.06 27.35
N ALA A 49 -16.98 7.29 26.25
CA ALA A 49 -16.87 7.80 24.89
C ALA A 49 -17.97 8.84 24.57
N ARG A 50 -19.25 8.49 24.85
CA ARG A 50 -20.40 9.35 24.56
C ARG A 50 -20.40 10.65 25.37
N ASN A 51 -19.89 10.63 26.59
CA ASN A 51 -19.80 11.80 27.46
C ASN A 51 -18.59 12.71 27.15
N GLY A 52 -17.83 12.40 26.10
CA GLY A 52 -16.67 13.21 25.70
C GLY A 52 -15.39 12.89 26.49
N GLY A 53 -15.32 11.69 27.07
CA GLY A 53 -14.12 11.19 27.73
C GLY A 53 -12.91 11.14 26.79
N MET A 54 -11.71 11.32 27.35
CA MET A 54 -10.46 11.29 26.60
C MET A 54 -10.10 9.85 26.20
N LEU A 55 -10.38 9.46 24.95
CA LEU A 55 -10.09 8.11 24.44
C LEU A 55 -8.69 7.96 23.82
N ARG A 56 -8.00 9.07 23.53
CA ARG A 56 -6.61 9.05 23.06
C ARG A 56 -5.70 8.43 24.12
N GLY A 57 -4.79 7.57 23.69
CA GLY A 57 -3.86 6.86 24.58
C GLY A 57 -4.49 5.88 25.55
N ILE A 58 -5.78 5.56 25.39
CA ILE A 58 -6.48 4.67 26.32
C ILE A 58 -5.79 3.30 26.38
N SER A 59 -5.68 2.76 27.59
CA SER A 59 -5.05 1.47 27.83
C SER A 59 -6.10 0.36 27.94
N LEU A 60 -6.26 -0.38 26.83
CA LEU A 60 -7.18 -1.50 26.68
C LEU A 60 -6.42 -2.81 26.40
N LYS A 61 -5.20 -2.91 26.94
CA LYS A 61 -4.36 -4.11 26.81
C LYS A 61 -5.11 -5.32 27.39
N ARG A 62 -5.28 -6.36 26.58
CA ARG A 62 -6.01 -7.59 26.92
C ARG A 62 -7.45 -7.35 27.39
N ALA A 63 -8.04 -6.21 27.04
CA ALA A 63 -9.42 -5.92 27.41
C ALA A 63 -10.39 -6.89 26.74
N ASN A 64 -11.49 -7.21 27.42
CA ASN A 64 -12.53 -8.08 26.89
C ASN A 64 -13.77 -7.24 26.51
N LEU A 65 -13.83 -6.81 25.25
CA LEU A 65 -14.82 -5.86 24.75
C LEU A 65 -15.58 -6.38 23.50
N PRO A 66 -16.12 -7.61 23.51
CA PRO A 66 -16.88 -8.12 22.37
C PRO A 66 -18.14 -7.27 22.14
N GLY A 67 -18.43 -6.95 20.89
CA GLY A 67 -19.64 -6.22 20.48
C GLY A 67 -19.70 -4.75 20.90
N ILE A 68 -18.61 -4.18 21.44
CA ILE A 68 -18.60 -2.79 21.91
C ILE A 68 -19.00 -1.80 20.80
N ASP A 69 -19.84 -0.83 21.14
CA ASP A 69 -20.22 0.26 20.23
C ASP A 69 -19.41 1.54 20.47
N LEU A 70 -18.38 1.73 19.63
CA LEU A 70 -17.57 2.93 19.55
C LEU A 70 -17.89 3.74 18.29
N VAL A 71 -19.16 3.73 17.87
CA VAL A 71 -19.65 4.57 16.78
C VAL A 71 -20.18 5.88 17.34
N ARG A 72 -19.71 6.98 16.74
CA ARG A 72 -20.20 8.32 17.04
C ARG A 72 -21.44 8.63 16.22
N HIS A 73 -22.58 8.07 16.64
CA HIS A 73 -23.86 8.24 15.98
C HIS A 73 -24.17 9.72 15.74
N HIS A 74 -24.70 10.04 14.55
CA HIS A 74 -25.04 11.40 14.08
C HIS A 74 -23.87 12.36 13.80
N GLN A 75 -22.61 11.91 13.86
CA GLN A 75 -21.46 12.71 13.46
C GLN A 75 -20.76 12.14 12.23
N LYS A 76 -20.14 13.02 11.44
CA LYS A 76 -19.34 12.61 10.26
C LYS A 76 -17.94 12.08 10.63
N THR A 77 -17.53 12.23 11.89
CA THR A 77 -16.22 11.81 12.40
C THR A 77 -16.42 10.80 13.53
N GLY A 78 -15.60 9.74 13.54
CA GLY A 78 -15.57 8.80 14.65
C GLY A 78 -14.85 9.36 15.87
N PHE A 79 -14.76 8.56 16.94
CA PHE A 79 -13.99 8.94 18.11
C PHE A 79 -12.48 8.96 17.84
N ASP A 80 -11.77 9.83 18.55
CA ASP A 80 -10.31 9.87 18.52
C ASP A 80 -9.73 8.90 19.56
N MET A 81 -9.28 7.75 19.07
CA MET A 81 -8.55 6.72 19.82
C MET A 81 -7.11 6.61 19.32
N SER A 82 -6.55 7.71 18.82
CA SER A 82 -5.14 7.74 18.47
C SER A 82 -4.27 7.35 19.68
N HIS A 83 -3.13 6.71 19.43
CA HIS A 83 -2.21 6.20 20.46
C HIS A 83 -2.81 5.16 21.42
N ALA A 84 -4.03 4.65 21.19
CA ALA A 84 -4.64 3.64 22.04
C ALA A 84 -3.83 2.33 22.07
N GLU A 85 -3.81 1.68 23.23
CA GLU A 85 -3.11 0.42 23.47
C GLU A 85 -4.12 -0.73 23.54
N LEU A 86 -4.28 -1.45 22.44
CA LEU A 86 -5.26 -2.53 22.24
C LEU A 86 -4.57 -3.91 22.08
N TYR A 87 -3.35 -4.04 22.60
CA TYR A 87 -2.59 -5.29 22.52
C TYR A 87 -3.39 -6.47 23.06
N ARG A 88 -3.67 -7.47 22.21
CA ARG A 88 -4.50 -8.65 22.53
C ARG A 88 -5.91 -8.34 23.04
N ALA A 89 -6.46 -7.16 22.74
CA ALA A 89 -7.86 -6.87 23.08
C ALA A 89 -8.82 -7.78 22.30
N ASN A 90 -9.87 -8.26 22.95
CA ASN A 90 -10.99 -8.90 22.30
C ASN A 90 -12.00 -7.82 21.86
N LEU A 91 -12.12 -7.62 20.55
CA LEU A 91 -13.01 -6.67 19.91
C LEU A 91 -13.90 -7.40 18.88
N GLN A 92 -14.17 -8.69 19.11
CA GLN A 92 -15.00 -9.48 18.21
C GLN A 92 -16.39 -8.84 18.08
N GLY A 93 -16.85 -8.61 16.85
CA GLY A 93 -18.14 -7.98 16.57
C GLY A 93 -18.23 -6.49 16.93
N ALA A 94 -17.13 -5.84 17.32
CA ALA A 94 -17.14 -4.43 17.73
C ALA A 94 -17.59 -3.50 16.59
N HIS A 95 -18.32 -2.44 16.93
CA HIS A 95 -18.71 -1.37 16.00
C HIS A 95 -17.75 -0.19 16.14
N MET A 96 -16.83 -0.04 15.19
CA MET A 96 -15.77 0.97 15.20
C MET A 96 -15.71 1.74 13.86
N PHE A 97 -16.89 2.00 13.28
CA PHE A 97 -17.02 2.76 12.05
C PHE A 97 -16.36 4.14 12.19
N ASN A 98 -15.48 4.47 11.22
CA ASN A 98 -14.81 5.76 11.10
C ASN A 98 -13.94 6.17 12.30
N LEU A 99 -13.53 5.20 13.13
CA LEU A 99 -12.73 5.42 14.32
C LEU A 99 -11.31 5.88 13.94
N ASN A 100 -10.77 6.88 14.65
CA ASN A 100 -9.38 7.26 14.48
C ASN A 100 -8.50 6.43 15.42
N LEU A 101 -7.64 5.58 14.85
CA LEU A 101 -6.71 4.70 15.56
C LEU A 101 -5.26 5.01 15.17
N GLN A 102 -4.99 6.23 14.71
CA GLN A 102 -3.65 6.68 14.35
C GLN A 102 -2.65 6.39 15.45
N HIS A 103 -1.50 5.83 15.09
CA HIS A 103 -0.41 5.49 16.02
C HIS A 103 -0.78 4.50 17.15
N ALA A 104 -2.00 3.94 17.16
CA ALA A 104 -2.43 2.95 18.13
C ALA A 104 -1.70 1.60 17.95
N SER A 105 -1.87 0.70 18.91
CA SER A 105 -1.37 -0.67 18.83
C SER A 105 -2.52 -1.67 18.90
N LEU A 106 -2.87 -2.27 17.76
CA LEU A 106 -3.84 -3.37 17.65
C LEU A 106 -3.13 -4.74 17.60
N MET A 107 -1.87 -4.80 17.99
CA MET A 107 -1.07 -6.01 17.86
C MET A 107 -1.75 -7.21 18.55
N LYS A 108 -1.99 -8.27 17.78
CA LYS A 108 -2.68 -9.50 18.21
C LYS A 108 -4.11 -9.31 18.71
N ALA A 109 -4.76 -8.19 18.38
CA ALA A 109 -6.17 -7.96 18.70
C ALA A 109 -7.09 -8.89 17.90
N ASP A 110 -8.25 -9.21 18.48
CA ASP A 110 -9.28 -10.01 17.85
C ASP A 110 -10.35 -9.09 17.25
N LEU A 111 -10.33 -8.90 15.93
CA LEU A 111 -11.29 -8.07 15.18
C LEU A 111 -12.26 -8.91 14.36
N ARG A 112 -12.44 -10.20 14.69
CA ARG A 112 -13.38 -11.05 13.96
C ARG A 112 -14.78 -10.43 13.98
N GLU A 113 -15.44 -10.37 12.81
CA GLU A 113 -16.78 -9.79 12.64
C GLU A 113 -16.90 -8.30 13.02
N ALA A 114 -15.81 -7.62 13.36
CA ALA A 114 -15.83 -6.22 13.75
C ALA A 114 -16.05 -5.31 12.53
N ASN A 115 -16.72 -4.18 12.72
CA ASN A 115 -16.88 -3.15 11.71
C ASN A 115 -15.83 -2.04 11.92
N VAL A 116 -14.76 -2.04 11.12
CA VAL A 116 -13.76 -0.97 11.08
C VAL A 116 -13.82 -0.17 9.78
N HIS A 117 -14.97 -0.18 9.10
CA HIS A 117 -15.17 0.56 7.86
C HIS A 117 -14.82 2.05 8.05
N CYS A 118 -14.08 2.63 7.10
CA CYS A 118 -13.56 4.00 7.15
C CYS A 118 -12.61 4.33 8.31
N ALA A 119 -12.13 3.34 9.08
CA ALA A 119 -11.22 3.62 10.20
C ALA A 119 -9.86 4.16 9.71
N ASN A 120 -9.28 5.08 10.47
CA ASN A 120 -7.95 5.62 10.22
C ASN A 120 -6.90 4.84 11.02
N LEU A 121 -6.09 4.04 10.32
CA LEU A 121 -5.08 3.13 10.85
C LEU A 121 -3.65 3.60 10.50
N VAL A 122 -3.45 4.88 10.19
CA VAL A 122 -2.13 5.41 9.82
C VAL A 122 -1.17 5.26 11.00
N GLY A 123 -0.07 4.53 10.77
CA GLY A 123 0.94 4.28 11.80
C GLY A 123 0.51 3.35 12.93
N THR A 124 -0.65 2.71 12.80
CA THR A 124 -1.11 1.70 13.75
C THR A 124 -0.27 0.44 13.62
N ASN A 125 0.02 -0.23 14.74
CA ASN A 125 0.60 -1.57 14.70
C ASN A 125 -0.51 -2.60 14.45
N LEU A 126 -0.50 -3.20 13.25
CA LEU A 126 -1.50 -4.16 12.79
C LEU A 126 -1.06 -5.64 12.87
N LEU A 127 0.10 -5.91 13.49
CA LEU A 127 0.71 -7.23 13.48
C LEU A 127 -0.15 -8.28 14.20
N GLY A 128 -0.49 -9.37 13.50
CA GLY A 128 -1.18 -10.52 14.06
C GLY A 128 -2.65 -10.28 14.41
N ILE A 129 -3.29 -9.25 13.85
CA ILE A 129 -4.73 -9.03 14.02
C ILE A 129 -5.51 -10.19 13.38
N LYS A 130 -6.57 -10.64 14.06
CA LYS A 130 -7.53 -11.58 13.47
C LYS A 130 -8.63 -10.82 12.73
N TRP A 131 -8.63 -10.90 11.40
CA TRP A 131 -9.56 -10.16 10.53
C TRP A 131 -10.79 -10.95 10.06
N ASN A 132 -11.00 -12.20 10.48
CA ASN A 132 -12.04 -13.04 9.85
C ASN A 132 -13.44 -12.42 10.00
N GLY A 133 -14.07 -12.06 8.88
CA GLY A 133 -15.40 -11.43 8.85
C GLY A 133 -15.40 -9.94 9.23
N ALA A 134 -14.24 -9.32 9.43
CA ALA A 134 -14.14 -7.91 9.72
C ALA A 134 -14.45 -7.06 8.49
N LYS A 135 -15.21 -5.98 8.67
CA LYS A 135 -15.49 -4.99 7.63
C LYS A 135 -14.36 -3.98 7.55
N ILE A 136 -13.58 -4.03 6.48
CA ILE A 136 -12.36 -3.23 6.29
C ILE A 136 -12.43 -2.29 5.08
N GLU A 137 -13.59 -2.16 4.45
CA GLU A 137 -13.77 -1.23 3.34
C GLU A 137 -13.35 0.19 3.74
N ASN A 138 -12.65 0.90 2.85
CA ASN A 138 -12.18 2.28 3.03
C ASN A 138 -11.31 2.55 4.27
N ILE A 139 -10.67 1.53 4.87
CA ILE A 139 -9.66 1.78 5.90
C ILE A 139 -8.47 2.58 5.34
N ASN A 140 -7.91 3.47 6.14
CA ASN A 140 -6.72 4.22 5.80
C ASN A 140 -5.51 3.68 6.57
N THR A 141 -4.69 2.83 5.94
CA THR A 141 -3.43 2.34 6.52
C THR A 141 -2.24 3.27 6.27
N GLY A 142 -2.45 4.36 5.53
CA GLY A 142 -1.42 5.27 5.07
C GLY A 142 -0.64 4.77 3.85
N LYS A 143 0.33 5.57 3.39
CA LYS A 143 1.19 5.20 2.26
C LYS A 143 2.05 3.97 2.58
N LEU A 144 2.63 3.95 3.79
CA LEU A 144 3.51 2.91 4.32
C LEU A 144 3.01 2.47 5.69
N LEU A 145 3.07 1.18 5.97
CA LEU A 145 2.81 0.66 7.31
C LEU A 145 3.86 1.16 8.31
N ARG A 146 3.54 1.10 9.61
CA ARG A 146 4.50 1.41 10.68
C ARG A 146 5.76 0.55 10.57
N GLN A 147 5.60 -0.76 10.43
CA GLN A 147 6.70 -1.72 10.29
C GLN A 147 7.56 -1.42 9.06
N GLU A 148 6.95 -1.09 7.92
CA GLU A 148 7.69 -0.73 6.72
C GLU A 148 8.51 0.56 6.91
N ARG A 149 8.00 1.56 7.64
CA ARG A 149 8.79 2.75 8.00
C ARG A 149 9.98 2.40 8.87
N LEU A 150 9.77 1.61 9.92
CA LEU A 150 10.83 1.14 10.82
C LEU A 150 11.89 0.31 10.08
N ALA A 151 11.48 -0.54 9.15
CA ALA A 151 12.39 -1.32 8.31
C ALA A 151 13.29 -0.40 7.45
N ASN A 152 12.69 0.61 6.81
CA ASN A 152 13.43 1.57 6.00
C ASN A 152 14.38 2.43 6.84
N GLU A 153 13.99 2.79 8.06
CA GLU A 153 14.86 3.52 9.00
C GLU A 153 16.04 2.66 9.45
N ALA A 154 15.80 1.41 9.85
CA ALA A 154 16.84 0.45 10.21
C ALA A 154 17.81 0.17 9.04
N GLU A 155 17.29 0.02 7.81
CA GLU A 155 18.14 -0.18 6.61
C GLU A 155 19.04 1.04 6.34
N ARG A 156 18.56 2.27 6.62
CA ARG A 156 19.36 3.50 6.47
C ARG A 156 20.49 3.61 7.50
N VAL A 157 20.27 3.13 8.71
CA VAL A 157 21.27 3.12 9.79
C VAL A 157 22.25 1.94 9.63
N GLY A 158 21.94 0.97 8.77
CA GLY A 158 22.78 -0.20 8.51
C GLY A 158 22.46 -1.41 9.40
N GLU A 159 21.38 -1.35 10.17
CA GLU A 159 20.89 -2.42 11.03
C GLU A 159 20.08 -3.44 10.22
N ASN A 160 20.78 -4.20 9.36
CA ASN A 160 20.13 -5.08 8.39
C ASN A 160 19.25 -6.17 9.04
N GLU A 161 19.65 -6.73 10.18
CA GLU A 161 18.87 -7.77 10.88
C GLU A 161 17.53 -7.22 11.38
N ILE A 162 17.54 -6.03 11.99
CA ILE A 162 16.33 -5.35 12.47
C ILE A 162 15.45 -4.95 11.28
N ALA A 163 16.05 -4.48 10.18
CA ALA A 163 15.32 -4.16 8.97
C ALA A 163 14.60 -5.39 8.39
N LEU A 164 15.29 -6.55 8.34
CA LEU A 164 14.73 -7.80 7.85
C LEU A 164 13.54 -8.28 8.70
N ASP A 165 13.65 -8.21 10.02
CA ASP A 165 12.55 -8.53 10.94
C ASP A 165 11.33 -7.64 10.69
N TYR A 166 11.52 -6.33 10.55
CA TYR A 166 10.42 -5.43 10.24
C TYR A 166 9.83 -5.64 8.83
N PHE A 167 10.64 -6.03 7.83
CA PHE A 167 10.13 -6.40 6.51
C PHE A 167 9.31 -7.70 6.56
N GLU A 168 9.67 -8.67 7.40
CA GLU A 168 8.88 -9.89 7.63
C GLU A 168 7.54 -9.56 8.29
N GLN A 169 7.56 -8.74 9.35
CA GLN A 169 6.33 -8.28 10.00
C GLN A 169 5.42 -7.50 9.03
N ALA A 170 5.99 -6.63 8.20
CA ALA A 170 5.23 -5.89 7.19
C ALA A 170 4.62 -6.81 6.12
N GLU A 171 5.35 -7.84 5.68
CA GLU A 171 4.80 -8.88 4.78
C GLU A 171 3.58 -9.57 5.41
N GLU A 172 3.68 -9.99 6.69
CA GLU A 172 2.58 -10.65 7.40
C GLU A 172 1.35 -9.75 7.45
N ILE A 173 1.52 -8.47 7.80
CA ILE A 173 0.41 -7.51 7.87
C ILE A 173 -0.25 -7.33 6.49
N TYR A 174 0.53 -7.12 5.44
CA TYR A 174 -0.03 -6.96 4.09
C TYR A 174 -0.74 -8.22 3.61
N ARG A 175 -0.20 -9.40 3.92
CA ARG A 175 -0.83 -10.68 3.59
C ARG A 175 -2.17 -10.86 4.29
N ASP A 176 -2.26 -10.47 5.55
CA ASP A 176 -3.50 -10.59 6.33
C ASP A 176 -4.55 -9.58 5.86
N LEU A 177 -4.15 -8.35 5.57
CA LEU A 177 -5.01 -7.33 4.95
C LEU A 177 -5.49 -7.76 3.56
N ARG A 178 -4.62 -8.35 2.73
CA ARG A 178 -5.01 -8.92 1.43
C ARG A 178 -6.09 -9.98 1.60
N LYS A 179 -5.87 -10.96 2.49
CA LYS A 179 -6.82 -12.05 2.74
C LYS A 179 -8.15 -11.53 3.28
N ALA A 180 -8.12 -10.53 4.15
CA ALA A 180 -9.32 -9.88 4.65
C ALA A 180 -10.09 -9.20 3.51
N ALA A 181 -9.40 -8.41 2.68
CA ALA A 181 -9.99 -7.72 1.54
C ALA A 181 -10.59 -8.70 0.52
N GLU A 182 -9.88 -9.78 0.18
CA GLU A 182 -10.36 -10.81 -0.76
C GLU A 182 -11.61 -11.53 -0.23
N ARG A 183 -11.72 -11.77 1.08
CA ARG A 183 -12.92 -12.37 1.69
C ARG A 183 -14.13 -11.46 1.65
N GLU A 184 -13.94 -10.16 1.69
CA GLU A 184 -15.00 -9.16 1.55
C GLU A 184 -15.35 -8.83 0.09
N GLY A 185 -14.63 -9.38 -0.88
CA GLY A 185 -14.79 -9.02 -2.30
C GLY A 185 -14.18 -7.66 -2.67
N LEU A 186 -13.29 -7.11 -1.83
CA LEU A 186 -12.59 -5.85 -2.08
C LEU A 186 -11.33 -6.07 -2.93
N PHE A 187 -11.49 -6.57 -4.15
CA PHE A 187 -10.39 -7.04 -4.99
C PHE A 187 -9.38 -5.97 -5.41
N ALA A 188 -9.84 -4.72 -5.61
CA ALA A 188 -8.94 -3.60 -5.89
C ALA A 188 -7.94 -3.38 -4.74
N MET A 189 -8.46 -3.34 -3.51
CA MET A 189 -7.67 -3.23 -2.28
C MET A 189 -6.78 -4.47 -2.07
N GLY A 190 -7.31 -5.68 -2.30
CA GLY A 190 -6.55 -6.92 -2.23
C GLY A 190 -5.35 -6.94 -3.18
N GLY A 191 -5.51 -6.49 -4.42
CA GLY A 191 -4.43 -6.38 -5.39
C GLY A 191 -3.33 -5.39 -4.97
N ASP A 192 -3.71 -4.27 -4.37
CA ASP A 192 -2.73 -3.30 -3.84
C ASP A 192 -1.93 -3.88 -2.67
N TYR A 193 -2.58 -4.60 -1.76
CA TYR A 193 -1.89 -5.29 -0.67
C TYR A 193 -1.02 -6.45 -1.15
N LEU A 194 -1.44 -7.20 -2.17
CA LEU A 194 -0.61 -8.24 -2.80
C LEU A 194 0.70 -7.65 -3.34
N ARG A 195 0.63 -6.53 -4.06
CA ARG A 195 1.83 -5.86 -4.59
C ARG A 195 2.77 -5.43 -3.47
N LYS A 196 2.22 -4.90 -2.36
CA LYS A 196 2.99 -4.48 -1.20
C LYS A 196 3.61 -5.67 -0.45
N GLU A 197 2.86 -6.76 -0.26
CA GLU A 197 3.34 -8.05 0.28
C GLU A 197 4.54 -8.57 -0.52
N LEU A 198 4.42 -8.68 -1.84
CA LEU A 198 5.50 -9.15 -2.72
C LEU A 198 6.72 -8.20 -2.72
N THR A 199 6.47 -6.90 -2.53
CA THR A 199 7.53 -5.91 -2.36
C THR A 199 8.31 -6.16 -1.06
N MET A 200 7.63 -6.38 0.08
CA MET A 200 8.29 -6.69 1.36
C MET A 200 9.10 -7.98 1.25
N ARG A 201 8.53 -9.02 0.63
CA ARG A 201 9.22 -10.29 0.38
C ARG A 201 10.49 -10.11 -0.45
N ARG A 202 10.49 -9.18 -1.42
CA ARG A 202 11.68 -8.83 -2.20
C ARG A 202 12.74 -8.13 -1.34
N HIS A 203 12.35 -7.28 -0.39
CA HIS A 203 13.29 -6.61 0.52
C HIS A 203 14.03 -7.60 1.41
N GLN A 204 13.41 -8.72 1.77
CA GLN A 204 14.03 -9.81 2.52
C GLN A 204 15.08 -10.62 1.72
N MET A 205 15.07 -10.52 0.37
CA MET A 205 16.04 -11.23 -0.46
C MET A 205 17.43 -10.58 -0.41
N PRO A 206 18.53 -11.34 -0.57
CA PRO A 206 19.88 -10.76 -0.64
C PRO A 206 19.99 -9.70 -1.74
N LYS A 207 20.71 -8.58 -1.46
CA LYS A 207 20.76 -7.39 -2.34
C LYS A 207 21.23 -7.72 -3.77
N TYR A 208 22.19 -8.63 -3.92
CA TYR A 208 22.78 -9.01 -5.22
C TYR A 208 22.28 -10.35 -5.76
N SER A 209 21.06 -10.78 -5.37
CA SER A 209 20.48 -12.04 -5.84
C SER A 209 19.72 -11.87 -7.16
N TYR A 210 19.87 -12.85 -8.07
CA TYR A 210 19.06 -12.96 -9.29
C TYR A 210 17.56 -12.91 -8.99
N SER A 211 17.11 -13.57 -7.92
CA SER A 211 15.69 -13.57 -7.50
C SER A 211 15.18 -12.17 -7.17
N ARG A 212 16.02 -11.34 -6.53
CA ARG A 212 15.67 -9.95 -6.18
C ARG A 212 15.55 -9.08 -7.43
N ILE A 213 16.51 -9.24 -8.36
CA ILE A 213 16.53 -8.51 -9.64
C ILE A 213 15.30 -8.91 -10.48
N LEU A 214 15.03 -10.19 -10.63
CA LEU A 214 13.87 -10.69 -11.36
C LEU A 214 12.55 -10.19 -10.75
N SER A 215 12.41 -10.24 -9.43
CA SER A 215 11.24 -9.69 -8.73
C SER A 215 11.09 -8.18 -8.96
N LYS A 216 12.19 -7.43 -8.95
CA LYS A 216 12.17 -5.98 -9.26
C LYS A 216 11.76 -5.72 -10.70
N MET A 217 12.24 -6.51 -11.66
CA MET A 217 11.85 -6.40 -13.07
C MET A 217 10.34 -6.65 -13.25
N ILE A 218 9.79 -7.69 -12.63
CA ILE A 218 8.36 -8.01 -12.69
C ILE A 218 7.52 -6.87 -12.08
N ASP A 219 7.93 -6.32 -10.95
CA ASP A 219 7.28 -5.16 -10.32
C ASP A 219 7.25 -3.95 -11.25
N ILE A 220 8.39 -3.61 -11.86
CA ILE A 220 8.50 -2.48 -12.79
C ILE A 220 7.59 -2.71 -14.00
N PHE A 221 7.63 -3.91 -14.59
CA PHE A 221 6.97 -4.22 -15.85
C PHE A 221 5.44 -4.30 -15.73
N CYS A 222 4.92 -5.00 -14.72
CA CYS A 222 3.47 -5.24 -14.60
C CYS A 222 2.92 -5.11 -13.17
N GLY A 223 3.73 -4.64 -12.21
CA GLY A 223 3.35 -4.52 -10.81
C GLY A 223 2.90 -5.85 -10.22
N TYR A 224 3.64 -6.93 -10.51
CA TYR A 224 3.28 -8.31 -10.16
C TYR A 224 1.94 -8.79 -10.75
N GLY A 225 1.55 -8.23 -11.90
CA GLY A 225 0.32 -8.57 -12.59
C GLY A 225 -0.94 -7.99 -11.94
N GLU A 226 -0.79 -6.88 -11.21
CA GLU A 226 -1.89 -6.14 -10.56
C GLU A 226 -2.04 -4.70 -11.11
N ALA A 227 -1.08 -4.22 -11.92
CA ALA A 227 -1.02 -2.83 -12.38
C ALA A 227 -0.98 -2.74 -13.92
N PRO A 228 -2.13 -2.80 -14.63
CA PRO A 228 -2.16 -2.72 -16.09
C PRO A 228 -1.59 -1.41 -16.65
N THR A 229 -1.72 -0.31 -15.88
CA THR A 229 -1.15 0.99 -16.25
C THR A 229 0.37 0.99 -16.37
N ARG A 230 1.08 0.12 -15.61
CA ARG A 230 2.53 -0.05 -15.74
C ARG A 230 2.92 -0.75 -17.04
N VAL A 231 2.10 -1.72 -17.48
CA VAL A 231 2.32 -2.40 -18.77
C VAL A 231 2.19 -1.39 -19.91
N ILE A 232 1.16 -0.55 -19.91
CA ILE A 232 0.99 0.54 -20.89
C ILE A 232 2.20 1.48 -20.88
N GLY A 233 2.63 1.93 -19.70
CA GLY A 233 3.79 2.81 -19.56
C GLY A 233 5.08 2.19 -20.08
N PHE A 234 5.30 0.89 -19.82
CA PHE A 234 6.42 0.15 -20.40
C PHE A 234 6.34 0.09 -21.92
N SER A 235 5.17 -0.22 -22.48
CA SER A 235 4.96 -0.27 -23.92
C SER A 235 5.29 1.07 -24.60
N MET A 236 4.79 2.17 -24.05
CA MET A 236 5.10 3.53 -24.54
C MET A 236 6.60 3.83 -24.43
N GLY A 237 7.25 3.44 -23.34
CA GLY A 237 8.69 3.61 -23.14
C GLY A 237 9.52 2.78 -24.14
N LEU A 238 9.15 1.53 -24.39
CA LEU A 238 9.82 0.67 -25.36
C LEU A 238 9.70 1.25 -26.77
N ILE A 239 8.50 1.67 -27.18
CA ILE A 239 8.25 2.33 -28.47
C ILE A 239 9.14 3.56 -28.61
N PHE A 240 9.18 4.42 -27.58
CA PHE A 240 10.01 5.62 -27.61
C PHE A 240 11.50 5.31 -27.72
N VAL A 241 12.00 4.32 -26.98
CA VAL A 241 13.42 3.90 -27.04
C VAL A 241 13.75 3.30 -28.39
N CYS A 242 12.91 2.44 -28.95
CA CYS A 242 13.08 1.88 -30.29
C CYS A 242 13.07 2.98 -31.36
N ALA A 243 12.13 3.93 -31.29
CA ALA A 243 12.09 5.09 -32.18
C ALA A 243 13.38 5.92 -32.15
N LEU A 244 13.96 6.15 -30.95
CA LEU A 244 15.26 6.80 -30.81
C LEU A 244 16.39 5.98 -31.43
N LEU A 245 16.38 4.65 -31.27
CA LEU A 245 17.40 3.80 -31.90
C LEU A 245 17.28 3.87 -33.42
N TYR A 246 16.08 3.79 -33.98
CA TYR A 246 15.83 3.90 -35.42
C TYR A 246 16.28 5.24 -36.01
N LEU A 247 16.15 6.33 -35.25
CA LEU A 247 16.63 7.64 -35.65
C LEU A 247 18.13 7.61 -36.00
N PHE A 248 18.94 6.85 -35.25
CA PHE A 248 20.38 6.73 -35.46
C PHE A 248 20.78 5.57 -36.38
N THR A 249 20.03 4.45 -36.38
CA THR A 249 20.36 3.28 -37.21
C THR A 249 19.77 3.33 -38.61
N GLY A 250 18.74 4.15 -38.82
CA GLY A 250 18.14 4.45 -40.12
C GLY A 250 16.95 3.59 -40.49
N LEU A 251 16.02 4.19 -41.23
CA LEU A 251 14.89 3.53 -41.87
C LEU A 251 14.88 3.86 -43.37
N ASN A 252 14.40 2.92 -44.18
CA ASN A 252 14.15 3.16 -45.59
C ASN A 252 12.65 3.34 -45.81
N TYR A 253 12.26 4.50 -46.35
CA TYR A 253 10.92 4.79 -46.83
C TYR A 253 11.03 5.68 -48.09
N ASP A 254 10.07 5.55 -49.00
CA ASP A 254 10.08 6.26 -50.31
C ASP A 254 11.37 6.02 -51.14
N GLY A 255 11.96 4.83 -51.00
CA GLY A 255 13.19 4.43 -51.69
C GLY A 255 14.47 5.10 -51.18
N ASN A 256 14.39 5.97 -50.17
CA ASN A 256 15.52 6.70 -49.62
C ASN A 256 15.84 6.25 -48.19
N ILE A 257 17.13 6.26 -47.86
CA ILE A 257 17.60 5.97 -46.51
C ILE A 257 17.56 7.26 -45.70
N HIS A 258 16.76 7.26 -44.64
CA HIS A 258 16.67 8.36 -43.71
C HIS A 258 17.35 8.00 -42.40
N VAL A 259 18.42 8.73 -42.09
CA VAL A 259 19.21 8.64 -40.86
C VAL A 259 19.37 10.05 -40.33
N PHE A 260 19.43 10.20 -39.01
CA PHE A 260 19.72 11.49 -38.39
C PHE A 260 21.01 12.10 -38.92
N ASN A 261 20.93 13.35 -39.38
CA ASN A 261 22.07 14.12 -39.84
C ASN A 261 22.07 15.51 -39.16
N TRP A 262 23.23 15.87 -38.60
CA TRP A 262 23.47 17.17 -37.97
C TRP A 262 23.40 18.35 -38.94
N GLN A 263 23.49 18.10 -40.25
CA GLN A 263 23.42 19.11 -41.30
C GLN A 263 21.98 19.45 -41.72
N ASN A 264 20.99 18.65 -41.30
CA ASN A 264 19.59 18.86 -41.64
C ASN A 264 18.94 19.92 -40.74
N ASP A 265 17.95 20.61 -41.29
CA ASP A 265 17.09 21.51 -40.52
C ASP A 265 16.37 20.75 -39.39
N LEU A 266 16.08 21.48 -38.30
CA LEU A 266 15.40 20.94 -37.13
C LEU A 266 14.04 20.32 -37.49
N THR A 267 13.30 20.94 -38.41
CA THR A 267 12.00 20.46 -38.89
C THR A 267 12.10 19.10 -39.58
N THR A 268 13.13 18.90 -40.40
CA THR A 268 13.37 17.63 -41.10
C THR A 268 13.75 16.52 -40.13
N ASN A 269 14.62 16.81 -39.15
CA ASN A 269 14.99 15.83 -38.12
C ASN A 269 13.81 15.50 -37.18
N LEU A 270 12.95 16.48 -36.89
CA LEU A 270 11.73 16.28 -36.11
C LEU A 270 10.71 15.41 -36.86
N ALA A 271 10.52 15.64 -38.17
CA ALA A 271 9.67 14.82 -39.02
C ALA A 271 10.18 13.37 -39.11
N LEU A 272 11.49 13.18 -39.27
CA LEU A 272 12.11 11.85 -39.23
C LEU A 272 11.84 11.14 -37.90
N PHE A 273 11.93 11.84 -36.78
CA PHE A 273 11.64 11.27 -35.47
C PHE A 273 10.18 10.79 -35.34
N PHE A 274 9.20 11.57 -35.82
CA PHE A 274 7.80 11.14 -35.83
C PHE A 274 7.57 9.93 -36.75
N ASN A 275 8.26 9.85 -37.88
CA ASN A 275 8.22 8.67 -38.75
C ASN A 275 8.81 7.44 -38.05
N CYS A 276 9.90 7.60 -37.27
CA CYS A 276 10.46 6.52 -36.46
C CYS A 276 9.50 6.06 -35.35
N ILE A 277 8.78 6.99 -34.71
CA ILE A 277 7.71 6.66 -33.75
C ILE A 277 6.61 5.86 -34.45
N TYR A 278 6.13 6.32 -35.60
CA TYR A 278 5.09 5.62 -36.36
C TYR A 278 5.53 4.19 -36.71
N TYR A 279 6.75 4.04 -37.24
CA TYR A 279 7.30 2.73 -37.56
C TYR A 279 7.41 1.81 -36.33
N SER A 280 7.88 2.35 -35.20
CA SER A 280 7.98 1.64 -33.92
C SER A 280 6.61 1.18 -33.42
N VAL A 281 5.57 2.03 -33.45
CA VAL A 281 4.20 1.64 -33.09
C VAL A 281 3.69 0.48 -33.94
N VAL A 282 3.89 0.54 -35.25
CA VAL A 282 3.46 -0.51 -36.20
C VAL A 282 4.22 -1.81 -35.98
N THR A 283 5.52 -1.72 -35.68
CA THR A 283 6.39 -2.86 -35.41
C THR A 283 6.03 -3.52 -34.07
N PHE A 284 5.84 -2.72 -33.02
CA PHE A 284 5.41 -3.16 -31.70
C PHE A 284 4.05 -3.87 -31.72
N THR A 285 3.10 -3.35 -32.52
CA THR A 285 1.78 -3.95 -32.71
C THR A 285 1.75 -5.09 -33.73
N THR A 286 2.87 -5.37 -34.40
CA THR A 286 3.02 -6.42 -35.43
C THR A 286 2.12 -6.25 -36.67
N LEU A 287 1.59 -5.05 -36.94
CA LEU A 287 0.67 -4.77 -38.04
C LEU A 287 1.33 -4.73 -39.43
N GLY A 288 2.61 -4.31 -39.51
CA GLY A 288 3.46 -4.40 -40.72
C GLY A 288 2.87 -3.83 -42.02
N TYR A 289 2.80 -2.49 -42.17
CA TYR A 289 2.23 -1.85 -43.37
C TYR A 289 3.12 -1.85 -44.62
N GLY A 290 4.41 -2.18 -44.51
CA GLY A 290 5.32 -2.31 -45.66
C GLY A 290 5.91 -0.99 -46.20
N ASP A 291 5.38 0.16 -45.80
CA ASP A 291 5.88 1.48 -46.25
C ASP A 291 7.29 1.82 -45.71
N PHE A 292 7.68 1.19 -44.61
CA PHE A 292 8.94 1.38 -43.93
C PHE A 292 9.69 0.05 -43.84
N THR A 293 10.97 0.06 -44.21
CA THR A 293 11.83 -1.12 -44.10
C THR A 293 13.08 -0.81 -43.26
N PRO A 294 13.37 -1.65 -42.25
CA PRO A 294 14.56 -1.46 -41.43
C PRO A 294 15.81 -1.91 -42.20
N ILE A 295 16.88 -1.13 -42.08
CA ILE A 295 18.18 -1.40 -42.70
C ILE A 295 19.25 -1.68 -41.64
N GLY A 296 20.28 -2.45 -41.99
CA GLY A 296 21.40 -2.73 -41.09
C GLY A 296 20.95 -3.23 -39.70
N TYR A 297 21.42 -2.54 -38.64
CA TYR A 297 21.10 -2.84 -37.25
C TYR A 297 19.63 -2.63 -36.87
N SER A 298 18.89 -1.76 -37.60
CA SER A 298 17.46 -1.55 -37.37
C SER A 298 16.65 -2.84 -37.51
N ARG A 299 17.12 -3.82 -38.31
CA ARG A 299 16.44 -5.11 -38.48
C ARG A 299 16.40 -5.93 -37.19
N ALA A 300 17.51 -5.94 -36.45
CA ALA A 300 17.60 -6.64 -35.19
C ALA A 300 16.73 -5.95 -34.12
N ILE A 301 16.75 -4.62 -34.08
CA ILE A 301 15.90 -3.83 -33.18
C ILE A 301 14.42 -4.10 -33.46
N ALA A 302 14.01 -4.10 -34.74
CA ALA A 302 12.62 -4.37 -35.14
C ALA A 302 12.19 -5.80 -34.77
N ALA A 303 13.06 -6.79 -34.94
CA ALA A 303 12.75 -8.16 -34.53
C ALA A 303 12.54 -8.29 -33.01
N VAL A 304 13.41 -7.66 -32.21
CA VAL A 304 13.29 -7.64 -30.74
C VAL A 304 12.05 -6.87 -30.31
N GLU A 305 11.78 -5.71 -30.92
CA GLU A 305 10.61 -4.89 -30.64
C GLU A 305 9.30 -5.63 -30.94
N ALA A 306 9.18 -6.24 -32.12
CA ALA A 306 7.99 -6.99 -32.51
C ALA A 306 7.75 -8.19 -31.58
N PHE A 307 8.80 -8.94 -31.24
CA PHE A 307 8.70 -10.06 -30.30
C PHE A 307 8.24 -9.60 -28.91
N THR A 308 8.89 -8.56 -28.37
CA THR A 308 8.56 -8.01 -27.06
C THR A 308 7.14 -7.40 -27.04
N GLY A 309 6.77 -6.69 -28.11
CA GLY A 309 5.46 -6.10 -28.32
C GLY A 309 4.34 -7.14 -28.26
N SER A 310 4.46 -8.25 -29.00
CA SER A 310 3.48 -9.33 -28.98
C SER A 310 3.26 -9.92 -27.56
N PHE A 311 4.34 -10.12 -26.81
CA PHE A 311 4.27 -10.62 -25.43
C PHE A 311 3.65 -9.58 -24.47
N THR A 312 4.01 -8.31 -24.61
CA THR A 312 3.48 -7.23 -23.76
C THR A 312 1.98 -7.00 -23.97
N ILE A 313 1.48 -7.10 -25.20
CA ILE A 313 0.05 -6.99 -25.51
C ILE A 313 -0.71 -8.17 -24.90
N ALA A 314 -0.20 -9.40 -25.04
CA ALA A 314 -0.78 -10.57 -24.42
C ALA A 314 -0.82 -10.44 -22.88
N LEU A 315 0.28 -9.98 -22.28
CA LEU A 315 0.35 -9.73 -20.84
C LEU A 315 -0.63 -8.63 -20.40
N PHE A 316 -0.75 -7.54 -21.17
CA PHE A 316 -1.70 -6.48 -20.89
C PHE A 316 -3.12 -7.03 -20.82
N VAL A 317 -3.53 -7.85 -21.80
CA VAL A 317 -4.86 -8.49 -21.80
C VAL A 317 -5.04 -9.35 -20.55
N VAL A 318 -4.06 -10.19 -20.19
CA VAL A 318 -4.15 -11.04 -18.99
C VAL A 318 -4.29 -10.22 -17.71
N VAL A 319 -3.45 -9.20 -17.53
CA VAL A 319 -3.47 -8.33 -16.34
C VAL A 319 -4.75 -7.51 -16.29
N PHE A 320 -5.21 -7.00 -17.43
CA PHE A 320 -6.44 -6.23 -17.53
C PHE A 320 -7.66 -7.09 -17.22
N VAL A 321 -7.78 -8.27 -17.84
CA VAL A 321 -8.87 -9.22 -17.58
C VAL A 321 -8.87 -9.61 -16.11
N LYS A 322 -7.72 -10.01 -15.55
CA LYS A 322 -7.59 -10.36 -14.13
C LYS A 322 -8.03 -9.23 -13.20
N LYS A 323 -7.78 -7.96 -13.57
CA LYS A 323 -8.18 -6.79 -12.78
C LYS A 323 -9.68 -6.49 -12.88
N MET A 324 -10.33 -6.88 -13.97
CA MET A 324 -11.76 -6.66 -14.21
C MET A 324 -12.65 -7.82 -13.74
N THR A 325 -12.13 -9.05 -13.72
CA THR A 325 -12.90 -10.26 -13.35
C THR A 325 -12.78 -10.66 -11.89
N ARG A 326 -11.84 -10.06 -11.15
CA ARG A 326 -11.80 -10.09 -9.69
C ARG A 326 -12.60 -8.90 -9.19
#